data_AF-X1PQ92-F1
#
_entry.id   AF-X1PQ92-F1
#
_cell.length_a   1.000
_cell.length_b   1.000
_cell.length_c   1.000
_cell.angle_alpha   90.00
_cell.angle_beta   90.00
_cell.angle_gamma   90.00
#
_symmetry.space_group_name_H-M   'P 1'
#
loop_
_entity.id
_entity.type
_entity.pdbx_description
1 polymer ?
#
loop_
_entity_poly.entity_id
_entity_poly.type
_entity_poly.pdbx_seq_one_letter_code
_entity_poly.pdbx_strand_id
1 'polypeptide(L)'
;MRMYETDEIDVTYVSLGDIERVLDPTNPLNKELVTAPELSLWYIGFNVTKPPFDDVKVRQAFCHAIDKDKIIDVVFKGAVRRADGILPPGMPGYNEQLEGLSFDVDRAKELIQQSKYKDISNLAPITFTTSGLGAISDLNEALIDMWRKNLGI
;
A
#
# COMPACT_ATOMS: atom_id res chain seq x y z
N MET A 1 2.94 -20.58 -10.75
CA MET A 1 2.26 -20.79 -12.04
C MET A 1 2.80 -21.95 -12.87
N ARG A 2 4.10 -22.06 -13.19
CA ARG A 2 4.57 -23.17 -14.07
C ARG A 2 4.15 -24.59 -13.63
N MET A 3 4.34 -24.95 -12.35
CA MET A 3 3.91 -26.25 -11.82
C MET A 3 2.39 -26.46 -11.93
N TYR A 4 1.59 -25.38 -11.90
CA TYR A 4 0.14 -25.47 -12.10
C TYR A 4 -0.17 -25.74 -13.57
N GLU A 5 0.49 -25.04 -14.48
CA GLU A 5 0.34 -25.21 -15.94
C GLU A 5 0.87 -26.55 -16.46
N THR A 6 1.71 -27.25 -15.68
CA THR A 6 2.24 -28.59 -15.99
C THR A 6 1.55 -29.72 -15.21
N ASP A 7 0.41 -29.44 -14.57
CA ASP A 7 -0.37 -30.40 -13.76
C ASP A 7 0.43 -31.03 -12.59
N GLU A 8 1.49 -30.36 -12.12
CA GLU A 8 2.27 -30.79 -10.96
C GLU A 8 1.65 -30.33 -9.63
N ILE A 9 0.84 -29.26 -9.65
CA ILE A 9 0.03 -28.78 -8.52
C ILE A 9 -1.36 -28.34 -8.98
N ASP A 10 -2.36 -28.58 -8.14
CA ASP A 10 -3.76 -28.25 -8.48
C ASP A 10 -4.17 -26.82 -8.09
N VAL A 11 -3.39 -26.14 -7.24
CA VAL A 11 -3.70 -24.78 -6.76
C VAL A 11 -2.41 -24.00 -6.54
N THR A 12 -2.42 -22.74 -6.95
CA THR A 12 -1.31 -21.81 -6.68
C THR A 12 -1.82 -20.36 -6.63
N TYR A 13 -1.02 -19.47 -6.04
CA TYR A 13 -1.32 -18.03 -6.08
C TYR A 13 -0.85 -17.42 -7.39
N VAL A 14 -1.61 -16.45 -7.89
CA VAL A 14 -1.22 -15.61 -9.02
C VAL A 14 -0.29 -14.53 -8.52
N SER A 15 0.95 -14.51 -9.03
CA SER A 15 1.92 -13.46 -8.71
C SER A 15 1.59 -12.16 -9.45
N LEU A 16 2.07 -11.01 -8.95
CA LEU A 16 1.91 -9.73 -9.66
C LEU A 16 2.47 -9.76 -11.09
N GLY A 17 3.55 -10.53 -11.33
CA GLY A 17 4.12 -10.67 -12.67
C GLY A 17 3.26 -11.47 -13.66
N ASP A 18 2.33 -12.28 -13.16
CA ASP A 18 1.40 -13.07 -13.98
C ASP A 18 0.00 -12.45 -14.04
N ILE A 19 -0.28 -11.39 -13.28
CA ILE A 19 -1.65 -10.95 -13.01
C ILE A 19 -2.37 -10.47 -14.27
N GLU A 20 -1.71 -9.69 -15.13
CA GLU A 20 -2.30 -9.22 -16.38
C GLU A 20 -2.61 -10.39 -17.33
N ARG A 21 -1.71 -11.38 -17.37
CA ARG A 21 -1.87 -12.58 -18.19
C ARG A 21 -3.06 -13.43 -17.74
N VAL A 22 -3.26 -13.57 -16.44
CA VAL A 22 -4.38 -14.35 -15.88
C VAL A 22 -5.70 -13.57 -15.93
N LEU A 23 -5.66 -12.24 -15.83
CA LEU A 23 -6.85 -11.39 -15.94
C LEU A 23 -7.35 -11.23 -17.38
N ASP A 24 -6.53 -11.50 -18.40
CA ASP A 24 -6.93 -11.46 -19.80
C ASP A 24 -8.04 -12.51 -20.10
N PRO A 25 -9.26 -12.10 -20.49
CA PRO A 25 -10.36 -13.03 -20.79
C PRO A 25 -10.08 -14.01 -21.94
N THR A 26 -9.09 -13.72 -22.78
CA THR A 26 -8.67 -14.62 -23.88
C THR A 26 -7.72 -15.72 -23.40
N ASN A 27 -7.12 -15.57 -22.21
CA ASN A 27 -6.24 -16.56 -21.63
C ASN A 27 -7.06 -17.69 -20.98
N PRO A 28 -6.77 -18.98 -21.26
CA PRO A 28 -7.47 -20.10 -20.61
C PRO A 28 -7.46 -20.04 -19.08
N LEU A 29 -6.37 -19.57 -18.47
CA LEU A 29 -6.22 -19.45 -17.02
C LEU A 29 -7.23 -18.49 -16.39
N ASN A 30 -7.79 -17.55 -17.16
CA ASN A 30 -8.82 -16.65 -16.66
C ASN A 30 -10.07 -17.39 -16.19
N LYS A 31 -10.41 -18.50 -16.86
CA LYS A 31 -11.57 -19.33 -16.51
C LYS A 31 -11.36 -20.15 -15.25
N GLU A 32 -10.09 -20.35 -14.88
CA GLU A 32 -9.66 -21.11 -13.71
C GLU A 32 -9.37 -20.19 -12.51
N LEU A 33 -9.31 -18.87 -12.74
CA LEU A 33 -9.09 -17.88 -11.69
C LEU A 33 -10.25 -17.87 -10.70
N VAL A 34 -9.93 -18.16 -9.44
CA VAL A 34 -10.84 -17.97 -8.30
C VAL A 34 -10.41 -16.74 -7.52
N THR A 35 -11.29 -15.75 -7.42
CA THR A 35 -11.12 -14.58 -6.55
C THR A 35 -12.02 -14.73 -5.33
N ALA A 36 -11.43 -14.63 -4.14
CA ALA A 36 -12.16 -14.63 -2.88
C ALA A 36 -11.67 -13.48 -1.99
N PRO A 37 -12.53 -12.90 -1.14
CA PRO A 37 -12.09 -11.95 -0.14
C PRO A 37 -11.08 -12.60 0.80
N GLU A 38 -9.93 -11.95 0.97
CA GLU A 38 -8.97 -12.30 2.02
C GLU A 38 -9.23 -11.39 3.23
N LEU A 39 -9.39 -11.99 4.42
CA LEU A 39 -9.54 -11.23 5.67
C LEU A 39 -8.18 -10.71 6.18
N SER A 40 -7.45 -10.01 5.30
CA SER A 40 -6.11 -9.49 5.55
C SER A 40 -6.08 -7.96 5.46
N LEU A 41 -5.04 -7.38 6.04
CA LEU A 41 -4.71 -5.96 5.90
C LEU A 41 -3.22 -5.83 5.67
N TRP A 42 -2.84 -5.11 4.62
CA TRP A 42 -1.48 -4.63 4.46
C TRP A 42 -1.40 -3.17 4.94
N TYR A 43 -0.42 -2.86 5.79
CA TYR A 43 -0.24 -1.52 6.35
C TYR A 43 1.22 -1.22 6.66
N ILE A 44 1.51 0.07 6.82
CA ILE A 44 2.80 0.57 7.31
C ILE A 44 2.60 1.05 8.74
N GLY A 45 3.39 0.51 9.66
CA GLY A 45 3.43 0.97 11.04
C GLY A 45 4.39 2.13 11.23
N PHE A 46 3.93 3.20 11.86
CA PHE A 46 4.81 4.28 12.34
C PHE A 46 5.26 4.01 13.78
N ASN A 47 6.56 4.11 14.06
CA ASN A 47 7.03 4.04 15.44
C ASN A 47 6.76 5.37 16.17
N VAL A 48 5.64 5.43 16.90
CA VAL A 48 5.16 6.65 17.58
C VAL A 48 6.02 7.08 18.77
N THR A 49 7.05 6.32 19.13
CA THR A 49 7.98 6.65 20.23
C THR A 49 9.31 7.23 19.74
N LYS A 50 9.51 7.31 18.42
CA LYS A 50 10.74 7.76 17.80
C LYS A 50 10.50 8.95 16.88
N PRO A 51 11.33 10.01 16.98
CA PRO A 51 11.39 11.06 15.96
C PRO A 51 11.56 10.49 14.55
N PRO A 52 10.90 11.06 13.51
CA PRO A 52 9.93 12.15 13.58
C PRO A 52 8.47 11.72 13.78
N PHE A 53 8.19 10.42 13.84
CA PHE A 53 6.83 9.88 13.86
C PHE A 53 6.15 9.89 15.23
N ASP A 54 6.83 10.38 16.25
CA ASP A 54 6.24 10.74 17.54
C ASP A 54 5.30 11.97 17.44
N ASP A 55 5.44 12.78 16.39
CA ASP A 55 4.47 13.83 16.06
C ASP A 55 3.33 13.29 15.15
N VAL A 56 2.08 13.46 15.60
CA VAL A 56 0.89 13.00 14.85
C VAL A 56 0.73 13.70 13.50
N LYS A 57 1.15 14.96 13.38
CA LYS A 57 1.03 15.73 12.14
C LYS A 57 1.98 15.18 11.08
N VAL A 58 3.17 14.74 11.48
CA VAL A 58 4.11 14.04 10.58
C VAL A 58 3.48 12.75 10.07
N ARG A 59 2.87 11.94 10.94
CA ARG A 59 2.20 10.70 10.50
C ARG A 59 1.06 10.97 9.52
N GLN A 60 0.21 11.97 9.81
CA GLN A 60 -0.87 12.37 8.91
C GLN A 60 -0.34 12.89 7.58
N ALA A 61 0.73 13.69 7.58
CA ALA A 61 1.37 14.16 6.35
C ALA A 61 1.85 13.00 5.47
N PHE A 62 2.49 11.98 6.06
CA PHE A 62 2.93 10.80 5.33
C PHE A 62 1.78 9.99 4.76
N CYS A 63 0.62 9.94 5.44
CA CYS A 63 -0.58 9.30 4.90
C CYS A 63 -1.17 10.09 3.72
N HIS A 64 -1.33 11.41 3.87
CA HIS A 64 -1.88 12.28 2.83
C HIS A 64 -0.99 12.37 1.57
N ALA A 65 0.30 12.09 1.72
CA ALA A 65 1.25 12.05 0.61
C ALA A 65 1.17 10.77 -0.25
N ILE A 66 0.31 9.81 0.09
CA ILE A 66 0.17 8.54 -0.64
C ILE A 66 -1.15 8.50 -1.41
N ASP A 67 -1.04 8.28 -2.72
CA ASP A 67 -2.18 8.01 -3.60
C ASP A 67 -2.44 6.50 -3.63
N LYS A 68 -3.34 6.04 -2.76
CA LYS A 68 -3.71 4.62 -2.64
C LYS A 68 -4.35 4.10 -3.93
N ASP A 69 -5.18 4.90 -4.59
CA ASP A 69 -5.90 4.47 -5.79
C ASP A 69 -4.91 4.23 -6.94
N LYS A 70 -3.95 5.14 -7.11
CA LYS A 70 -2.86 4.96 -8.08
C LYS A 70 -2.00 3.73 -7.79
N ILE A 71 -1.71 3.42 -6.53
CA ILE A 71 -0.98 2.19 -6.17
C ILE A 71 -1.80 0.96 -6.56
N ILE A 72 -3.10 0.95 -6.25
CA ILE A 72 -4.00 -0.16 -6.58
C ILE A 72 -4.04 -0.40 -8.09
N ASP A 73 -4.16 0.66 -8.87
CA ASP A 73 -4.26 0.57 -10.32
C ASP A 73 -2.93 0.15 -10.97
N VAL A 74 -1.83 0.79 -10.57
CA VAL A 74 -0.53 0.63 -11.25
C VAL A 74 0.22 -0.61 -10.76
N VAL A 75 0.28 -0.81 -9.46
CA VAL A 75 1.07 -1.91 -8.83
C VAL A 75 0.24 -3.18 -8.77
N PHE A 76 -1.01 -3.08 -8.33
CA PHE A 76 -1.86 -4.26 -8.09
C PHE A 76 -2.84 -4.57 -9.21
N LYS A 77 -2.92 -3.75 -10.26
CA LYS A 77 -3.83 -3.96 -11.41
C LYS A 77 -5.29 -4.14 -10.98
N GLY A 78 -5.71 -3.43 -9.92
CA GLY A 78 -7.06 -3.51 -9.36
C GLY A 78 -7.35 -4.78 -8.56
N ALA A 79 -6.36 -5.65 -8.31
CA ALA A 79 -6.56 -6.91 -7.61
C ALA A 79 -6.73 -6.78 -6.09
N VAL A 80 -6.45 -5.60 -5.53
CA VAL A 80 -6.62 -5.32 -4.10
C VAL A 80 -7.63 -4.19 -3.90
N ARG A 81 -8.25 -4.16 -2.71
CA ARG A 81 -9.18 -3.10 -2.32
C ARG A 81 -8.47 -2.04 -1.51
N ARG A 82 -8.93 -0.80 -1.66
CA ARG A 82 -8.51 0.32 -0.81
C ARG A 82 -8.83 0.04 0.65
N ALA A 83 -7.87 0.30 1.53
CA ALA A 83 -8.04 0.21 2.96
C ALA A 83 -8.26 1.62 3.55
N ASP A 84 -9.48 1.91 3.99
CA ASP A 84 -9.84 3.15 4.69
C ASP A 84 -9.79 3.00 6.23
N GLY A 85 -9.72 1.76 6.73
CA GLY A 85 -9.56 1.43 8.13
C GLY A 85 -8.74 0.15 8.36
N ILE A 86 -8.66 -0.27 9.62
CA ILE A 86 -7.86 -1.44 10.03
C ILE A 86 -8.60 -2.78 9.88
N LEU A 87 -9.93 -2.74 9.77
CA LEU A 87 -10.74 -3.93 9.57
C LEU A 87 -11.05 -4.09 8.07
N PRO A 88 -10.79 -5.25 7.46
CA PRO A 88 -11.22 -5.51 6.10
C PRO A 88 -12.73 -5.81 6.05
N PRO A 89 -13.36 -5.65 4.87
CA PRO A 89 -14.77 -6.00 4.67
C PRO A 89 -15.07 -7.44 5.09
N GLY A 90 -16.19 -7.64 5.79
CA GLY A 90 -16.62 -8.96 6.27
C GLY A 90 -16.17 -9.30 7.69
N MET A 91 -15.28 -8.53 8.32
CA MET A 91 -15.00 -8.67 9.75
C MET A 91 -16.09 -8.00 10.62
N PRO A 92 -16.46 -8.60 11.77
CA PRO A 92 -17.29 -7.92 12.77
C PRO A 92 -16.69 -6.57 13.17
N GLY A 93 -17.51 -5.51 13.13
CA GLY A 93 -17.08 -4.14 13.45
C GLY A 93 -16.50 -3.36 12.27
N TYR A 94 -16.43 -3.94 11.06
CA TYR A 94 -16.13 -3.19 9.85
C TYR A 94 -17.15 -2.06 9.65
N ASN A 95 -16.66 -0.86 9.40
CA ASN A 95 -17.48 0.31 9.14
C ASN A 95 -17.34 0.71 7.67
N GLU A 96 -18.37 0.42 6.86
CA GLU A 96 -18.45 0.80 5.45
C GLU A 96 -18.46 2.31 5.21
N GLN A 97 -18.84 3.10 6.23
CA GLN A 97 -18.91 4.56 6.16
C GLN A 97 -17.63 5.23 6.69
N LEU A 98 -16.60 4.46 7.05
CA LEU A 98 -15.34 5.03 7.52
C LEU A 98 -14.60 5.67 6.35
N GLU A 99 -14.46 6.99 6.41
CA GLU A 99 -13.61 7.72 5.47
C GLU A 99 -12.16 7.71 5.99
N GLY A 100 -11.27 7.09 5.20
CA GLY A 100 -9.84 7.09 5.47
C GLY A 100 -9.20 8.45 5.17
N LEU A 101 -7.91 8.58 5.49
CA LEU A 101 -7.14 9.76 5.07
C LEU A 101 -7.00 9.77 3.54
N SER A 102 -7.46 10.86 2.92
CA SER A 102 -7.41 11.08 1.48
C SER A 102 -6.01 11.44 0.99
N PHE A 103 -5.76 11.23 -0.30
CA PHE A 103 -4.57 11.76 -0.96
C PHE A 103 -4.71 13.28 -1.14
N ASP A 104 -3.84 14.06 -0.49
CA ASP A 104 -3.82 15.51 -0.55
C ASP A 104 -2.41 16.03 -0.22
N VAL A 105 -1.64 16.34 -1.27
CA VAL A 105 -0.24 16.77 -1.13
C VAL A 105 -0.12 18.13 -0.45
N ASP A 106 -1.07 19.04 -0.68
CA ASP A 106 -1.03 20.37 -0.10
C ASP A 106 -1.32 20.29 1.40
N ARG A 107 -2.30 19.49 1.79
CA ARG A 107 -2.57 19.19 3.19
C ARG A 107 -1.39 18.48 3.85
N ALA A 108 -0.73 17.56 3.16
CA ALA A 108 0.45 16.89 3.67
C ALA A 108 1.57 17.89 4.02
N LYS A 109 1.86 18.83 3.13
CA LYS A 109 2.87 19.88 3.36
C LYS A 109 2.47 20.85 4.48
N GLU A 110 1.19 21.23 4.53
CA GLU A 110 0.65 22.06 5.61
C GLU A 110 0.83 21.39 6.98
N LEU A 111 0.57 20.08 7.08
CA LEU A 111 0.75 19.32 8.31
C LEU A 111 2.21 19.27 8.76
N ILE A 112 3.17 19.18 7.83
CA ILE A 112 4.61 19.29 8.17
C ILE A 112 4.93 20.68 8.73
N GLN A 113 4.39 21.75 8.13
CA GLN A 113 4.59 23.11 8.65
C GLN A 113 3.99 23.32 10.05
N GLN A 114 2.87 22.66 10.33
CA GLN A 114 2.22 22.69 11.62
C GLN A 114 2.85 21.74 12.66
N SER A 115 3.71 20.82 12.24
CA SER A 115 4.43 19.90 13.12
C SER A 115 5.51 20.65 13.92
N LYS A 116 6.06 19.99 14.94
CA LYS A 116 7.20 20.53 15.70
C LYS A 116 8.46 20.77 14.84
N TYR A 117 8.53 20.17 13.65
CA TYR A 117 9.65 20.29 12.72
C TYR A 117 9.51 21.49 11.78
N LYS A 118 8.30 21.98 11.53
CA LYS A 118 7.95 23.14 10.68
C LYS A 118 8.39 23.11 9.21
N ASP A 119 9.34 22.26 8.86
CA ASP A 119 9.89 22.10 7.52
C ASP A 119 10.35 20.65 7.34
N ILE A 120 10.30 20.16 6.11
CA ILE A 120 10.66 18.78 5.79
C ILE A 120 12.16 18.51 5.98
N SER A 121 13.02 19.51 5.76
CA SER A 121 14.46 19.42 5.95
C SER A 121 14.90 19.23 7.41
N ASN A 122 13.99 19.51 8.36
CA ASN A 122 14.23 19.31 9.79
C ASN A 122 13.87 17.89 10.28
N LEU A 123 13.30 17.03 9.42
CA LEU A 123 13.00 15.65 9.78
C LEU A 123 14.31 14.86 9.95
N ALA A 124 14.36 14.03 10.99
CA ALA A 124 15.45 13.07 11.14
C ALA A 124 15.40 12.04 9.99
N PRO A 125 16.56 11.42 9.62
CA PRO A 125 16.59 10.38 8.60
C PRO A 125 15.57 9.28 8.88
N ILE A 126 14.75 8.97 7.88
CA ILE A 126 13.67 7.99 7.99
C ILE A 126 14.18 6.63 7.52
N THR A 127 14.06 5.64 8.40
CA THR A 127 14.32 4.24 8.04
C THR A 127 13.00 3.54 7.77
N PHE A 128 12.81 3.08 6.53
CA PHE A 128 11.69 2.23 6.16
C PHE A 128 12.12 0.77 6.22
N THR A 129 11.68 0.06 7.26
CA THR A 129 11.98 -1.37 7.45
C THR A 129 10.89 -2.21 6.81
N THR A 130 11.29 -3.15 5.96
CA THR A 130 10.42 -4.15 5.35
C THR A 130 10.95 -5.55 5.66
N SER A 131 10.06 -6.53 5.79
CA SER A 131 10.44 -7.93 5.67
C SER A 131 10.79 -8.22 4.20
N GLY A 132 11.85 -8.98 3.92
CA GLY A 132 12.22 -9.36 2.56
C GLY A 132 13.46 -10.25 2.49
N LEU A 133 13.73 -10.80 1.31
CA LEU A 133 14.89 -11.63 1.00
C LEU A 133 15.99 -10.86 0.22
N GLY A 134 16.00 -9.53 0.32
CA GLY A 134 17.03 -8.67 -0.30
C GLY A 134 16.59 -7.85 -1.52
N ALA A 135 15.33 -7.98 -1.98
CA ALA A 135 14.74 -7.12 -3.01
C ALA A 135 13.67 -6.19 -2.40
N ILE A 136 13.56 -4.97 -2.95
CA ILE A 136 12.48 -4.04 -2.64
C ILE A 136 11.26 -4.44 -3.49
N SER A 137 10.07 -4.51 -2.89
CA SER A 137 8.85 -4.77 -3.65
C SER A 137 8.38 -3.52 -4.40
N ASP A 138 7.67 -3.71 -5.52
CA ASP A 138 7.09 -2.61 -6.31
C ASP A 138 6.24 -1.66 -5.46
N LEU A 139 5.53 -2.20 -4.47
CA LEU A 139 4.79 -1.41 -3.49
C LEU A 139 5.72 -0.51 -2.66
N ASN A 140 6.80 -1.06 -2.11
CA ASN A 140 7.74 -0.28 -1.31
C ASN A 140 8.43 0.81 -2.15
N GLU A 141 8.78 0.51 -3.40
CA GLU A 141 9.30 1.51 -4.33
C GLU A 141 8.30 2.63 -4.62
N ALA A 142 7.04 2.28 -4.90
CA ALA A 142 5.98 3.26 -5.14
C ALA A 142 5.75 4.18 -3.93
N LEU A 143 5.76 3.63 -2.72
CA LEU A 143 5.62 4.40 -1.49
C LEU A 143 6.79 5.38 -1.28
N ILE A 144 8.02 4.90 -1.45
CA ILE A 144 9.23 5.73 -1.34
C ILE A 144 9.21 6.85 -2.39
N ASP A 145 8.88 6.52 -3.64
CA ASP A 145 8.78 7.49 -4.74
C ASP A 145 7.71 8.56 -4.47
N MET A 146 6.53 8.15 -4.01
CA MET A 146 5.47 9.09 -3.65
C MET A 146 5.87 10.01 -2.51
N TRP A 147 6.47 9.51 -1.42
CA TRP A 147 6.94 10.38 -0.35
C TRP A 147 8.02 11.35 -0.82
N ARG A 148 8.99 10.88 -1.62
CA ARG A 148 10.03 11.75 -2.20
C ARG A 148 9.44 12.86 -3.07
N LYS A 149 8.54 12.50 -3.99
CA LYS A 149 7.91 13.46 -4.92
C LYS A 149 6.96 14.43 -4.21
N ASN A 150 6.16 13.93 -3.28
CA ASN A 150 5.07 14.69 -2.69
C ASN A 150 5.51 15.50 -1.47
N LEU A 151 6.45 14.99 -0.66
CA LEU A 151 6.96 15.68 0.53
C LEU A 151 8.34 16.31 0.33
N GLY A 152 9.14 15.84 -0.62
CA GLY A 152 10.51 16.32 -0.82
C GLY A 152 11.51 15.81 0.23
N ILE A 153 11.26 14.61 0.77
CA ILE A 153 12.16 13.92 1.72
C ILE A 153 13.29 13.17 1.01
#